data_AF-X6CW21-F1
#
_entry.id   AF-X6CW21-F1
#
_cell.length_a   1.000
_cell.length_b   1.000
_cell.length_c   1.000
_cell.angle_alpha   90.00
_cell.angle_beta   90.00
_cell.angle_gamma   90.00
#
_symmetry.space_group_name_H-M   'P 1'
#
loop_
_entity.id
_entity.type
_entity.pdbx_description
1 polymer ?
#
loop_
_entity_poly.entity_id
_entity_poly.type
_entity_poly.pdbx_seq_one_letter_code
_entity_poly.pdbx_strand_id
1 'polypeptide(L)'
;MTRLASLLTSAFMLILPLSSASAAMPEAASALFEAKTVAGRDSALSTLEAAAPKDPASAYAAGAGEFFTALEILASGLHRHGFESPQSFMLPLMRLPVPDNPNPEPLTYEQFRAILVAFRDRLEKSAATFAAVPANADIGIVIDLTHTGIDLNEDGTIAPDESMAAIITSLSHGGISSDAAAPTLTFRFDRADGFWLQGYAEFLMAQTDFWLAHDFRSTFDGSFHMLFPRAKLPLQDILVPPAGDMGSSIFSSEWRIADFISLVHLVNWPVIEPERRQAARRHLLEMIRLSREDWKAIRAETDNDREWLPGPQQKGENPLTGLDVGEEQVQAWLATLTMAEDLLEGRVLLPHFRIVDKGINMKRFFDEPKNFDLVLSITGPAIAPYLESGRILTSDDFDQIQRQFGGGGFLTFALWFN
;
A
#
# COMPACT_ATOMS: atom_id res chain seq x y z
N MET A 1 -6.17 25.42 -83.56
CA MET A 1 -4.87 25.56 -82.87
C MET A 1 -5.00 24.83 -81.53
N THR A 2 -4.13 23.84 -81.28
CA THR A 2 -3.66 23.30 -79.97
C THR A 2 -4.71 22.98 -78.88
N ARG A 3 -5.13 21.72 -78.66
CA ARG A 3 -4.53 20.60 -77.88
C ARG A 3 -4.46 20.78 -76.35
N LEU A 4 -4.78 19.65 -75.66
CA LEU A 4 -4.57 19.23 -74.25
C LEU A 4 -5.82 19.33 -73.35
N ALA A 5 -6.57 18.27 -73.03
CA ALA A 5 -6.26 16.99 -72.37
C ALA A 5 -6.30 17.05 -70.83
N SER A 6 -7.31 16.34 -70.28
CA SER A 6 -7.18 15.37 -69.17
C SER A 6 -7.51 15.76 -67.72
N LEU A 7 -8.37 14.88 -67.18
CA LEU A 7 -8.38 14.24 -65.84
C LEU A 7 -9.30 14.81 -64.75
N LEU A 8 -10.39 14.05 -64.55
CA LEU A 8 -11.08 13.83 -63.29
C LEU A 8 -10.08 13.60 -62.14
N THR A 9 -10.36 14.17 -60.98
CA THR A 9 -9.92 13.60 -59.69
C THR A 9 -10.99 13.84 -58.64
N SER A 10 -11.78 12.79 -58.39
CA SER A 10 -12.61 12.64 -57.21
C SER A 10 -11.69 12.59 -55.98
N ALA A 11 -11.81 13.56 -55.08
CA ALA A 11 -11.16 13.49 -53.77
C ALA A 11 -12.01 12.61 -52.85
N PHE A 12 -11.63 11.34 -52.75
CA PHE A 12 -12.10 10.44 -51.71
C PHE A 12 -11.35 10.81 -50.42
N MET A 13 -11.99 11.53 -49.50
CA MET A 13 -11.50 11.65 -48.13
C MET A 13 -11.62 10.26 -47.48
N LEU A 14 -10.50 9.54 -47.43
CA LEU A 14 -10.32 8.40 -46.54
C LEU A 14 -10.36 8.93 -45.10
N ILE A 15 -11.55 8.87 -44.49
CA ILE A 15 -11.68 8.86 -43.03
C ILE A 15 -11.11 7.50 -42.61
N LEU A 16 -9.81 7.47 -42.33
CA LEU A 16 -9.21 6.36 -41.59
C LEU A 16 -9.87 6.35 -40.21
N PRO A 17 -10.55 5.27 -39.79
CA PRO A 17 -10.84 5.12 -38.39
C PRO A 17 -9.49 5.02 -37.69
N LEU A 18 -9.20 5.97 -36.80
CA LEU A 18 -8.23 5.76 -35.73
C LEU A 18 -8.81 4.68 -34.83
N SER A 19 -8.73 3.42 -35.27
CA SER A 19 -8.81 2.29 -34.35
C SER A 19 -7.51 2.30 -33.57
N SER A 20 -7.54 2.95 -32.40
CA SER A 20 -6.62 2.65 -31.31
C SER A 20 -6.83 1.19 -30.96
N ALA A 21 -6.12 0.29 -31.63
CA ALA A 21 -6.08 -1.10 -31.23
C ALA A 21 -5.32 -1.12 -29.89
N SER A 22 -6.07 -1.08 -28.78
CA SER A 22 -5.54 -1.42 -27.45
C SER A 22 -4.72 -2.69 -27.63
N ALA A 23 -3.42 -2.64 -27.29
CA ALA A 23 -2.61 -3.84 -27.29
C ALA A 23 -3.31 -4.89 -26.43
N ALA A 24 -3.51 -6.09 -26.98
CA ALA A 24 -4.08 -7.18 -26.21
C ALA A 24 -3.13 -7.50 -25.05
N MET A 25 -3.69 -7.70 -23.86
CA MET A 25 -2.97 -8.11 -22.67
C MET A 25 -2.04 -9.29 -22.98
N PRO A 26 -0.75 -9.26 -22.54
CA PRO A 26 0.16 -10.38 -22.75
C PRO A 26 -0.43 -11.68 -22.21
N GLU A 27 -0.28 -12.80 -22.93
CA GLU A 27 -0.80 -14.11 -22.48
C GLU A 27 -0.24 -14.50 -21.10
N ALA A 28 1.04 -14.20 -20.86
CA ALA A 28 1.68 -14.42 -19.56
C ALA A 28 1.06 -13.55 -18.44
N ALA A 29 0.47 -12.39 -18.75
CA ALA A 29 -0.21 -11.58 -17.75
C ALA A 29 -1.54 -12.22 -17.33
N SER A 30 -2.32 -12.80 -18.26
CA SER A 30 -3.53 -13.56 -17.90
C SER A 30 -3.15 -14.82 -17.11
N ALA A 31 -2.10 -15.54 -17.55
CA ALA A 31 -1.58 -16.68 -16.80
C ALA A 31 -1.10 -16.33 -15.38
N LEU A 32 -0.57 -15.13 -15.16
CA LEU A 32 -0.18 -14.63 -13.85
C LEU A 32 -1.40 -14.38 -12.95
N PHE A 33 -2.36 -13.58 -13.43
CA PHE A 33 -3.49 -13.09 -12.63
C PHE A 33 -4.63 -14.11 -12.45
N GLU A 34 -4.65 -15.18 -13.25
CA GLU A 34 -5.61 -16.29 -13.15
C GLU A 34 -4.96 -17.59 -12.62
N ALA A 35 -3.70 -17.52 -12.17
CA ALA A 35 -2.98 -18.67 -11.65
C ALA A 35 -3.70 -19.27 -10.43
N LYS A 36 -3.87 -20.60 -10.44
CA LYS A 36 -4.43 -21.36 -9.31
C LYS A 36 -3.36 -21.99 -8.41
N THR A 37 -2.09 -21.84 -8.78
CA THR A 37 -0.95 -22.37 -8.04
C THR A 37 0.17 -21.35 -8.04
N VAL A 38 0.92 -21.31 -6.94
CA VAL A 38 2.11 -20.46 -6.78
C VAL A 38 3.12 -20.74 -7.91
N ALA A 39 3.37 -22.02 -8.21
CA ALA A 39 4.29 -22.41 -9.28
C ALA A 39 3.84 -21.93 -10.68
N GLY A 40 2.53 -21.94 -10.95
CA GLY A 40 1.96 -21.43 -12.20
C GLY A 40 2.16 -19.92 -12.32
N ARG A 41 1.83 -19.19 -11.25
CA ARG A 41 2.03 -17.74 -11.15
C ARG A 41 3.50 -17.36 -11.34
N ASP A 42 4.41 -18.02 -10.63
CA ASP A 42 5.83 -17.69 -10.65
C ASP A 42 6.46 -17.96 -12.03
N SER A 43 6.01 -19.00 -12.73
CA SER A 43 6.41 -19.28 -14.12
C SER A 43 5.95 -18.17 -15.07
N ALA A 44 4.70 -17.72 -14.93
CA ALA A 44 4.15 -16.61 -15.69
C ALA A 44 4.88 -15.29 -15.40
N LEU A 45 5.16 -15.02 -14.12
CA LEU A 45 5.91 -13.85 -13.68
C LEU A 45 7.33 -13.82 -14.28
N SER A 46 8.06 -14.94 -14.21
CA SER A 46 9.39 -15.06 -14.82
C SER A 46 9.37 -14.78 -16.34
N THR A 47 8.31 -15.21 -17.02
CA THR A 47 8.10 -14.93 -18.45
C THR A 47 7.91 -13.42 -18.71
N LEU A 48 7.11 -12.76 -17.88
CA LEU A 48 6.88 -11.31 -17.95
C LEU A 48 8.16 -10.52 -17.64
N GLU A 49 8.90 -10.89 -16.59
CA GLU A 49 10.16 -10.27 -16.21
C GLU A 49 11.21 -10.35 -17.34
N ALA A 50 11.27 -11.48 -18.05
CA ALA A 50 12.16 -11.64 -19.19
C ALA A 50 11.76 -10.77 -20.40
N ALA A 51 10.47 -10.49 -20.56
CA ALA A 51 9.92 -9.66 -21.64
C ALA A 51 9.91 -8.15 -21.32
N ALA A 52 9.88 -7.78 -20.03
CA ALA A 52 9.75 -6.42 -19.52
C ALA A 52 10.68 -5.39 -20.19
N PRO A 53 11.97 -5.66 -20.50
CA PRO A 53 12.84 -4.67 -21.14
C PRO A 53 12.41 -4.25 -22.56
N LYS A 54 11.50 -5.01 -23.20
CA LYS A 54 11.08 -4.80 -24.60
C LYS A 54 9.58 -4.61 -24.76
N ASP A 55 8.80 -4.95 -23.73
CA ASP A 55 7.35 -4.88 -23.76
C ASP A 55 6.83 -4.15 -22.50
N PRO A 56 6.34 -2.90 -22.65
CA PRO A 56 5.77 -2.13 -21.54
C PRO A 56 4.62 -2.82 -20.81
N ALA A 57 3.77 -3.58 -21.52
CA ALA A 57 2.67 -4.29 -20.89
C ALA A 57 3.18 -5.45 -20.03
N SER A 58 4.22 -6.16 -20.48
CA SER A 58 4.89 -7.18 -19.67
C SER A 58 5.59 -6.57 -18.45
N ALA A 59 6.26 -5.43 -18.60
CA ALA A 59 6.87 -4.72 -17.47
C ALA A 59 5.81 -4.30 -16.44
N TYR A 60 4.70 -3.72 -16.89
CA TYR A 60 3.59 -3.35 -16.02
C TYR A 60 3.03 -4.57 -15.25
N ALA A 61 2.72 -5.66 -15.95
CA ALA A 61 2.20 -6.87 -15.32
C ALA A 61 3.22 -7.53 -14.39
N ALA A 62 4.52 -7.51 -14.74
CA ALA A 62 5.58 -8.00 -13.87
C ALA A 62 5.68 -7.19 -12.58
N GLY A 63 5.63 -5.85 -12.65
CA GLY A 63 5.66 -4.98 -11.47
C GLY A 63 4.49 -5.27 -10.52
N ALA A 64 3.28 -5.47 -11.06
CA ALA A 64 2.11 -5.85 -10.28
C ALA A 64 2.26 -7.26 -9.66
N GLY A 65 2.74 -8.23 -10.44
CA GLY A 65 3.01 -9.58 -9.96
C GLY A 65 4.04 -9.60 -8.82
N GLU A 66 5.12 -8.82 -8.95
CA GLU A 66 6.14 -8.67 -7.92
C GLU A 66 5.57 -8.07 -6.63
N PHE A 67 4.67 -7.07 -6.74
CA PHE A 67 3.97 -6.50 -5.58
C PHE A 67 3.15 -7.55 -4.83
N PHE A 68 2.33 -8.33 -5.54
CA PHE A 68 1.53 -9.40 -4.92
C PHE A 68 2.41 -10.50 -4.33
N THR A 69 3.52 -10.87 -4.98
CA THR A 69 4.50 -11.79 -4.37
C THR A 69 5.10 -11.21 -3.08
N ALA A 70 5.30 -9.88 -2.98
CA ALA A 70 5.78 -9.28 -1.74
C ALA A 70 4.77 -9.49 -0.60
N LEU A 71 3.48 -9.20 -0.86
CA LEU A 71 2.41 -9.45 0.12
C LEU A 71 2.34 -10.92 0.53
N GLU A 72 2.52 -11.85 -0.41
CA GLU A 72 2.61 -13.28 -0.12
C GLU A 72 3.79 -13.62 0.80
N ILE A 73 5.00 -13.11 0.53
CA ILE A 73 6.18 -13.34 1.39
C ILE A 73 5.89 -12.94 2.84
N LEU A 74 5.21 -11.81 3.03
CA LEU A 74 4.79 -11.38 4.36
C LEU A 74 3.71 -12.31 4.93
N ALA A 75 2.66 -12.61 4.17
CA ALA A 75 1.55 -13.48 4.59
C ALA A 75 2.02 -14.88 4.99
N SER A 76 2.82 -15.56 4.16
CA SER A 76 3.35 -16.89 4.44
C SER A 76 4.26 -16.86 5.66
N GLY A 77 5.09 -15.82 5.82
CA GLY A 77 5.91 -15.63 7.02
C GLY A 77 5.06 -15.51 8.29
N LEU A 78 3.96 -14.76 8.24
CA LEU A 78 3.02 -14.64 9.34
C LEU A 78 2.29 -15.98 9.61
N HIS A 79 1.83 -16.67 8.57
CA HIS A 79 1.11 -17.94 8.67
C HIS A 79 1.97 -19.04 9.28
N ARG A 80 3.20 -19.22 8.78
CA ARG A 80 4.14 -20.25 9.23
C ARG A 80 4.38 -20.20 10.73
N HIS A 81 4.36 -19.00 11.30
CA HIS A 81 4.57 -18.75 12.73
C HIS A 81 3.28 -18.55 13.52
N GLY A 82 2.10 -18.80 12.92
CA GLY A 82 0.81 -18.76 13.63
C GLY A 82 0.43 -17.37 14.11
N PHE A 83 0.57 -16.38 13.23
CA PHE A 83 0.10 -15.03 13.47
C PHE A 83 -1.41 -14.99 13.75
N GLU A 84 -1.81 -14.29 14.81
CA GLU A 84 -3.19 -14.00 15.16
C GLU A 84 -3.42 -12.50 15.12
N SER A 85 -4.25 -12.04 14.18
CA SER A 85 -4.51 -10.60 14.00
C SER A 85 -5.36 -10.04 15.15
N PRO A 86 -4.91 -8.99 15.85
CA PRO A 86 -5.71 -8.34 16.88
C PRO A 86 -6.87 -7.54 16.26
N GLN A 87 -8.12 -7.90 16.58
CA GLN A 87 -9.36 -7.28 16.03
C GLN A 87 -9.54 -5.78 16.31
N SER A 88 -8.72 -5.17 17.17
CA SER A 88 -9.00 -3.87 17.81
C SER A 88 -7.82 -2.91 17.79
N PHE A 89 -6.64 -3.37 17.35
CA PHE A 89 -5.46 -2.54 17.24
C PHE A 89 -4.77 -2.82 15.92
N MET A 90 -4.66 -1.78 15.11
CA MET A 90 -4.12 -1.89 13.77
C MET A 90 -2.65 -1.49 13.78
N LEU A 91 -1.76 -2.47 13.85
CA LEU A 91 -0.37 -2.25 13.46
C LEU A 91 -0.31 -2.22 11.93
N PRO A 92 0.21 -1.15 11.32
CA PRO A 92 0.46 -1.14 9.88
C PRO A 92 1.36 -2.32 9.48
N LEU A 93 1.16 -2.89 8.27
CA LEU A 93 1.75 -4.15 7.76
C LEU A 93 1.18 -5.46 8.34
N MET A 94 0.52 -5.47 9.50
CA MET A 94 0.00 -6.69 10.14
C MET A 94 -1.53 -6.83 10.04
N ARG A 95 -2.09 -6.41 8.91
CA ARG A 95 -3.54 -6.46 8.64
C ARG A 95 -3.98 -7.62 7.76
N LEU A 96 -3.05 -8.36 7.15
CA LEU A 96 -3.40 -9.43 6.23
C LEU A 96 -4.26 -10.49 6.95
N PRO A 97 -5.37 -10.95 6.33
CA PRO A 97 -6.27 -11.94 6.93
C PRO A 97 -5.67 -13.34 6.78
N VAL A 98 -4.56 -13.56 7.47
CA VAL A 98 -3.80 -14.81 7.41
C VAL A 98 -4.59 -15.93 8.11
N PRO A 99 -4.80 -17.10 7.47
CA PRO A 99 -5.48 -18.23 8.08
C PRO A 99 -4.75 -18.79 9.30
N ASP A 100 -5.50 -19.45 10.19
CA ASP A 100 -4.94 -20.11 11.37
C ASP A 100 -4.01 -21.26 10.97
N ASN A 101 -2.79 -21.29 11.54
CA ASN A 101 -1.89 -22.43 11.43
C ASN A 101 -2.06 -23.38 12.64
N PRO A 102 -2.42 -24.66 12.44
CA PRO A 102 -2.58 -25.61 13.56
C PRO A 102 -1.24 -25.99 14.20
N ASN A 103 -0.13 -25.94 13.46
CA ASN A 103 1.20 -26.37 13.91
C ASN A 103 2.28 -25.31 13.61
N PRO A 104 2.23 -24.15 14.28
CA PRO A 104 3.15 -23.04 13.99
C PRO A 104 4.60 -23.38 14.37
N GLU A 105 5.52 -22.86 13.57
CA GLU A 105 6.95 -23.00 13.79
C GLU A 105 7.47 -21.98 14.82
N PRO A 106 8.53 -22.31 15.57
CA PRO A 106 9.21 -21.34 16.43
C PRO A 106 9.67 -20.11 15.64
N LEU A 107 9.53 -18.91 16.22
CA LEU A 107 9.95 -17.65 15.61
C LEU A 107 10.97 -16.94 16.50
N THR A 108 12.14 -16.62 15.93
CA THR A 108 13.11 -15.72 16.56
C THR A 108 13.01 -14.30 16.02
N TYR A 109 13.58 -13.35 16.75
CA TYR A 109 13.70 -11.95 16.33
C TYR A 109 14.38 -11.80 14.96
N GLU A 110 15.47 -12.55 14.74
CA GLU A 110 16.24 -12.51 13.49
C GLU A 110 15.43 -13.07 12.32
N GLN A 111 14.64 -14.13 12.54
CA GLN A 111 13.74 -14.68 11.53
C GLN A 111 12.63 -13.68 11.17
N PHE A 112 12.03 -13.02 12.17
CA PHE A 112 11.01 -11.99 11.91
C PHE A 112 11.58 -10.80 11.13
N ARG A 113 12.78 -10.31 11.49
CA ARG A 113 13.47 -9.30 10.68
C ARG A 113 13.73 -9.77 9.25
N ALA A 114 14.12 -11.04 9.06
CA ALA A 114 14.37 -11.58 7.72
C ALA A 114 13.11 -11.61 6.84
N ILE A 115 11.94 -11.88 7.42
CA ILE A 115 10.64 -11.78 6.73
C ILE A 115 10.42 -10.35 6.24
N LEU A 116 10.63 -9.35 7.12
CA LEU A 116 10.50 -7.93 6.76
C LEU A 116 11.49 -7.50 5.65
N VAL A 117 12.74 -7.99 5.69
CA VAL A 117 13.73 -7.71 4.64
C VAL A 117 13.28 -8.29 3.30
N ALA A 118 12.88 -9.56 3.26
CA ALA A 118 12.44 -10.22 2.03
C ALA A 118 11.20 -9.54 1.42
N PHE A 119 10.26 -9.13 2.28
CA PHE A 119 9.10 -8.33 1.88
C PHE A 119 9.52 -7.00 1.23
N ARG A 120 10.39 -6.24 1.90
CA ARG A 120 10.87 -4.93 1.43
C ARG A 120 11.65 -5.04 0.12
N ASP A 121 12.54 -6.04 -0.01
CA ASP A 121 13.34 -6.23 -1.22
C ASP A 121 12.47 -6.59 -2.43
N ARG A 122 11.38 -7.34 -2.21
CA ARG A 122 10.43 -7.65 -3.27
C ARG A 122 9.59 -6.44 -3.69
N LEU A 123 9.19 -5.58 -2.75
CA LEU A 123 8.54 -4.30 -3.05
C LEU A 123 9.46 -3.35 -3.84
N GLU A 124 10.75 -3.30 -3.49
CA GLU A 124 11.73 -2.48 -4.22
C GLU A 124 11.86 -2.94 -5.68
N LYS A 125 11.88 -4.27 -5.90
CA LYS A 125 11.87 -4.83 -7.25
C LYS A 125 10.63 -4.40 -8.02
N SER A 126 9.45 -4.56 -7.42
CA SER A 126 8.17 -4.12 -7.99
C SER A 126 8.19 -2.65 -8.40
N ALA A 127 8.61 -1.76 -7.48
CA ALA A 127 8.67 -0.33 -7.75
C ALA A 127 9.65 0.01 -8.89
N ALA A 128 10.81 -0.65 -8.93
CA ALA A 128 11.78 -0.47 -10.01
C ALA A 128 11.23 -0.96 -11.37
N THR A 129 10.50 -2.07 -11.39
CA THR A 129 9.86 -2.62 -12.59
C THR A 129 8.77 -1.68 -13.11
N PHE A 130 7.93 -1.11 -12.22
CA PHE A 130 6.96 -0.07 -12.60
C PHE A 130 7.62 1.20 -13.13
N ALA A 131 8.72 1.64 -12.49
CA ALA A 131 9.47 2.81 -12.93
C ALA A 131 10.06 2.66 -14.34
N ALA A 132 10.30 1.42 -14.79
CA ALA A 132 10.80 1.12 -16.13
C ALA A 132 9.73 1.24 -17.23
N VAL A 133 8.43 1.28 -16.88
CA VAL A 133 7.33 1.44 -17.83
C VAL A 133 7.35 2.88 -18.39
N PRO A 134 7.49 3.08 -19.72
CA PRO A 134 7.51 4.41 -20.32
C PRO A 134 6.27 5.23 -20.00
N ALA A 135 6.44 6.53 -19.76
CA ALA A 135 5.34 7.42 -19.34
C ALA A 135 4.20 7.55 -20.38
N ASN A 136 4.48 7.29 -21.65
CA ASN A 136 3.51 7.34 -22.75
C ASN A 136 3.12 5.94 -23.27
N ALA A 137 3.44 4.88 -22.52
CA ALA A 137 3.01 3.53 -22.86
C ALA A 137 1.49 3.42 -22.73
N ASP A 138 0.85 2.89 -23.77
CA ASP A 138 -0.57 2.55 -23.75
C ASP A 138 -0.72 1.21 -23.00
N ILE A 139 -1.28 1.27 -21.79
CA ILE A 139 -1.48 0.13 -20.90
C ILE A 139 -2.98 -0.09 -20.71
N GLY A 140 -3.41 -1.33 -20.83
CA GLY A 140 -4.79 -1.73 -20.55
C GLY A 140 -4.84 -3.21 -20.21
N ILE A 141 -4.78 -3.53 -18.93
CA ILE A 141 -4.74 -4.89 -18.41
C ILE A 141 -6.03 -5.16 -17.66
N VAL A 142 -6.83 -6.09 -18.18
CA VAL A 142 -8.08 -6.47 -17.53
C VAL A 142 -7.80 -7.53 -16.47
N ILE A 143 -8.14 -7.24 -15.23
CA ILE A 143 -7.94 -8.14 -14.08
C ILE A 143 -9.28 -8.37 -13.40
N ASP A 144 -9.59 -9.63 -13.12
CA ASP A 144 -10.71 -10.03 -12.28
C ASP A 144 -10.21 -10.34 -10.86
N LEU A 145 -10.59 -9.50 -9.89
CA LEU A 145 -10.14 -9.62 -8.51
C LEU A 145 -10.69 -10.86 -7.79
N THR A 146 -11.68 -11.55 -8.37
CA THR A 146 -12.17 -12.84 -7.87
C THR A 146 -11.27 -14.01 -8.25
N HIS A 147 -10.39 -13.82 -9.24
CA HIS A 147 -9.46 -14.83 -9.73
C HIS A 147 -8.01 -14.53 -9.33
N THR A 148 -7.64 -13.26 -9.21
CA THR A 148 -6.32 -12.85 -8.73
C THR A 148 -6.21 -13.04 -7.22
N GLY A 149 -5.16 -13.70 -6.76
CA GLY A 149 -4.95 -14.02 -5.33
C GLY A 149 -3.48 -14.19 -4.97
N ILE A 150 -3.24 -14.40 -3.67
CA ILE A 150 -1.94 -14.78 -3.09
C ILE A 150 -2.14 -15.99 -2.19
N ASP A 151 -1.14 -16.84 -2.04
CA ASP A 151 -1.15 -18.00 -1.14
C ASP A 151 -0.92 -17.53 0.30
N LEU A 152 -2.01 -17.47 1.09
CA LEU A 152 -1.98 -16.98 2.46
C LEU A 152 -1.58 -18.07 3.45
N ASN A 153 -1.83 -19.35 3.13
CA ASN A 153 -1.63 -20.48 4.01
C ASN A 153 -0.36 -21.30 3.69
N GLU A 154 0.39 -20.91 2.67
CA GLU A 154 1.62 -21.56 2.21
C GLU A 154 1.43 -23.02 1.72
N ASP A 155 0.26 -23.36 1.15
CA ASP A 155 -0.02 -24.72 0.63
C ASP A 155 0.34 -24.90 -0.86
N GLY A 156 0.74 -23.83 -1.54
CA GLY A 156 1.13 -23.79 -2.95
C GLY A 156 -0.05 -23.63 -3.93
N THR A 157 -1.27 -23.60 -3.43
CA THR A 157 -2.51 -23.31 -4.16
C THR A 157 -2.89 -21.85 -3.93
N ILE A 158 -3.59 -21.26 -4.89
CA ILE A 158 -4.25 -19.96 -4.72
C ILE A 158 -5.74 -20.26 -4.72
N ALA A 159 -6.31 -20.40 -3.53
CA ALA A 159 -7.70 -20.76 -3.34
C ALA A 159 -8.65 -19.55 -3.52
N PRO A 160 -9.95 -19.75 -3.82
CA PRO A 160 -10.89 -18.64 -4.03
C PRO A 160 -11.04 -17.69 -2.83
N ASP A 161 -10.89 -18.20 -1.61
CA ASP A 161 -10.91 -17.44 -0.35
C ASP A 161 -9.61 -16.64 -0.11
N GLU A 162 -8.59 -16.84 -0.94
CA GLU A 162 -7.35 -16.08 -0.95
C GLU A 162 -7.28 -15.11 -2.15
N SER A 163 -8.39 -14.95 -2.86
CA SER A 163 -8.55 -13.93 -3.90
C SER A 163 -8.49 -12.51 -3.32
N MET A 164 -8.09 -11.54 -4.13
CA MET A 164 -8.06 -10.13 -3.75
C MET A 164 -9.44 -9.64 -3.32
N ALA A 165 -10.51 -10.10 -4.00
CA ALA A 165 -11.88 -9.82 -3.60
C ALA A 165 -12.19 -10.32 -2.18
N ALA A 166 -11.78 -11.56 -1.83
CA ALA A 166 -11.98 -12.12 -0.50
C ALA A 166 -11.16 -11.38 0.57
N ILE A 167 -9.90 -11.04 0.26
CA ILE A 167 -9.02 -10.28 1.16
C ILE A 167 -9.59 -8.88 1.44
N ILE A 168 -10.01 -8.14 0.41
CA ILE A 168 -10.61 -6.81 0.56
C ILE A 168 -11.91 -6.88 1.39
N THR A 169 -12.73 -7.90 1.16
CA THR A 169 -13.95 -8.15 1.94
C THR A 169 -13.64 -8.39 3.42
N SER A 170 -12.60 -9.17 3.72
CA SER A 170 -12.17 -9.45 5.09
C SER A 170 -11.66 -8.19 5.81
N LEU A 171 -10.89 -7.34 5.10
CA LEU A 171 -10.34 -6.10 5.65
C LEU A 171 -11.41 -5.02 5.93
N SER A 172 -12.47 -4.98 5.13
CA SER A 172 -13.49 -3.91 5.16
C SER A 172 -14.56 -4.06 6.26
N HIS A 173 -14.42 -5.03 7.19
CA HIS A 173 -15.33 -5.22 8.34
C HIS A 173 -16.83 -5.15 7.96
N GLY A 174 -17.25 -5.87 6.91
CA GLY A 174 -18.66 -6.03 6.55
C GLY A 174 -19.24 -4.93 5.63
N GLY A 175 -18.40 -4.23 4.87
CA GLY A 175 -18.81 -3.10 4.03
C GLY A 175 -19.30 -3.41 2.62
N ILE A 176 -19.35 -4.68 2.16
CA ILE A 176 -20.03 -5.00 0.90
C ILE A 176 -21.49 -5.30 1.23
N SER A 177 -22.36 -4.31 1.06
CA SER A 177 -23.81 -4.50 1.14
C SER A 177 -24.21 -5.62 0.17
N SER A 178 -24.73 -6.73 0.70
CA SER A 178 -25.09 -7.93 -0.07
C SER A 178 -26.37 -7.80 -0.90
N ASP A 179 -26.95 -6.60 -1.00
CA ASP A 179 -28.30 -6.37 -1.50
C ASP A 179 -28.39 -5.69 -2.89
N ALA A 180 -27.25 -5.49 -3.56
CA ALA A 180 -27.21 -5.23 -5.00
C ALA A 180 -26.55 -6.43 -5.70
N ALA A 181 -26.94 -6.74 -6.94
CA ALA A 181 -26.27 -7.75 -7.76
C ALA A 181 -24.74 -7.60 -7.59
N ALA A 182 -24.07 -8.67 -7.14
CA ALA A 182 -22.66 -8.59 -6.74
C ALA A 182 -21.87 -7.80 -7.80
N PRO A 183 -21.24 -6.68 -7.41
CA PRO A 183 -20.59 -5.81 -8.38
C PRO A 183 -19.56 -6.63 -9.15
N THR A 184 -19.47 -6.39 -10.47
CA THR A 184 -18.43 -7.02 -11.29
C THR A 184 -17.08 -6.46 -10.84
N LEU A 185 -16.26 -7.27 -10.17
CA LEU A 185 -14.94 -6.89 -9.66
C LEU A 185 -13.84 -7.06 -10.72
N THR A 186 -14.20 -6.78 -11.97
CA THR A 186 -13.30 -6.82 -13.11
C THR A 186 -12.95 -5.38 -13.48
N PHE A 187 -11.68 -5.01 -13.35
CA PHE A 187 -11.17 -3.68 -13.63
C PHE A 187 -10.21 -3.71 -14.82
N ARG A 188 -10.14 -2.62 -15.58
CA ARG A 188 -9.11 -2.43 -16.61
C ARG A 188 -8.06 -1.50 -16.03
N PHE A 189 -6.96 -2.10 -15.59
CA PHE A 189 -5.82 -1.38 -15.04
C PHE A 189 -5.02 -0.69 -16.14
N ASP A 190 -4.75 0.59 -15.94
CA ASP A 190 -4.05 1.42 -16.91
C ASP A 190 -2.76 2.04 -16.35
N ARG A 191 -2.25 3.12 -16.99
CA ARG A 191 -1.00 3.73 -16.54
C ARG A 191 -1.13 4.48 -15.21
N ALA A 192 -2.29 5.08 -14.93
CA ALA A 192 -2.55 5.78 -13.67
C ALA A 192 -2.46 4.79 -12.51
N ASP A 193 -3.13 3.65 -12.65
CA ASP A 193 -3.14 2.60 -11.63
C ASP A 193 -1.74 2.02 -11.35
N GLY A 194 -0.85 2.05 -12.33
CA GLY A 194 0.55 1.68 -12.15
C GLY A 194 1.32 2.67 -11.26
N PHE A 195 1.08 3.98 -11.41
CA PHE A 195 1.67 4.98 -10.51
C PHE A 195 1.13 4.83 -9.09
N TRP A 196 -0.17 4.55 -8.98
CA TRP A 196 -0.83 4.28 -7.71
C TRP A 196 -0.21 3.07 -6.99
N LEU A 197 -0.11 1.93 -7.66
CA LEU A 197 0.43 0.70 -7.04
C LEU A 197 1.93 0.84 -6.72
N GLN A 198 2.68 1.53 -7.58
CA GLN A 198 4.06 1.91 -7.28
C GLN A 198 4.13 2.80 -6.02
N GLY A 199 3.22 3.76 -5.88
CA GLY A 199 3.09 4.61 -4.69
C GLY A 199 2.85 3.79 -3.41
N TYR A 200 1.96 2.79 -3.47
CA TYR A 200 1.75 1.87 -2.35
C TYR A 200 3.01 1.08 -2.00
N ALA A 201 3.77 0.63 -3.00
CA ALA A 201 5.04 -0.06 -2.77
C ALA A 201 6.03 0.85 -2.01
N GLU A 202 6.16 2.11 -2.43
CA GLU A 202 6.96 3.13 -1.73
C GLU A 202 6.48 3.36 -0.29
N PHE A 203 5.17 3.48 -0.07
CA PHE A 203 4.60 3.64 1.27
C PHE A 203 4.90 2.44 2.18
N LEU A 204 4.75 1.22 1.67
CA LEU A 204 5.02 -0.01 2.42
C LEU A 204 6.52 -0.15 2.70
N MET A 205 7.39 0.14 1.73
CA MET A 205 8.84 0.18 1.94
C MET A 205 9.22 1.20 3.02
N ALA A 206 8.62 2.40 3.03
CA ALA A 206 8.89 3.40 4.05
C ALA A 206 8.59 2.90 5.48
N GLN A 207 7.49 2.17 5.64
CA GLN A 207 7.12 1.58 6.92
C GLN A 207 8.06 0.44 7.30
N THR A 208 8.40 -0.45 6.36
CA THR A 208 9.31 -1.55 6.63
C THR A 208 10.73 -1.06 6.96
N ASP A 209 11.23 -0.07 6.24
CA ASP A 209 12.52 0.56 6.53
C ASP A 209 12.51 1.31 7.86
N PHE A 210 11.38 1.88 8.28
CA PHE A 210 11.25 2.42 9.64
C PHE A 210 11.43 1.32 10.69
N TRP A 211 10.77 0.16 10.55
CA TRP A 211 10.96 -0.95 11.49
C TRP A 211 12.40 -1.48 11.48
N LEU A 212 12.94 -1.74 10.30
CA LEU A 212 14.29 -2.28 10.12
C LEU A 212 15.38 -1.31 10.56
N ALA A 213 15.14 0.01 10.54
CA ALA A 213 16.09 0.98 11.06
C ALA A 213 16.42 0.81 12.55
N HIS A 214 15.56 0.14 13.31
CA HIS A 214 15.67 0.03 14.76
C HIS A 214 15.85 -1.41 15.26
N ASP A 215 16.45 -1.55 16.44
CA ASP A 215 16.41 -2.76 17.24
C ASP A 215 15.14 -2.77 18.09
N PHE A 216 14.17 -3.56 17.65
CA PHE A 216 12.89 -3.78 18.32
C PHE A 216 12.83 -5.14 19.05
N ARG A 217 13.99 -5.76 19.35
CA ARG A 217 14.06 -7.05 20.04
C ARG A 217 13.34 -7.03 21.39
N SER A 218 13.48 -5.95 22.16
CA SER A 218 12.81 -5.81 23.46
C SER A 218 11.28 -5.93 23.35
N THR A 219 10.70 -5.31 22.33
CA THR A 219 9.26 -5.42 22.02
C THR A 219 8.89 -6.80 21.51
N PHE A 220 9.73 -7.40 20.66
CA PHE A 220 9.53 -8.75 20.18
C PHE A 220 9.48 -9.76 21.34
N ASP A 221 10.54 -9.81 22.15
CA ASP A 221 10.66 -10.75 23.27
C ASP A 221 9.59 -10.51 24.35
N GLY A 222 9.22 -9.24 24.57
CA GLY A 222 8.34 -8.83 25.66
C GLY A 222 6.86 -8.72 25.30
N SER A 223 6.47 -8.76 24.03
CA SER A 223 5.07 -8.52 23.63
C SER A 223 4.59 -9.29 22.41
N PHE A 224 5.46 -9.82 21.54
CA PHE A 224 4.98 -10.47 20.31
C PHE A 224 4.29 -11.81 20.56
N HIS A 225 4.36 -12.38 21.78
CA HIS A 225 3.52 -13.53 22.15
C HIS A 225 2.03 -13.24 22.02
N MET A 226 1.62 -11.96 22.07
CA MET A 226 0.22 -11.58 21.85
C MET A 226 -0.24 -11.69 20.38
N LEU A 227 0.72 -11.70 19.45
CA LEU A 227 0.53 -11.79 17.99
C LEU A 227 0.89 -13.18 17.46
N PHE A 228 1.83 -13.87 18.12
CA PHE A 228 2.30 -15.22 17.77
C PHE A 228 2.23 -16.13 19.01
N PRO A 229 1.03 -16.44 19.52
CA PRO A 229 0.86 -17.10 20.82
C PRO A 229 1.40 -18.53 20.89
N ARG A 230 1.75 -19.12 19.74
CA ARG A 230 2.20 -20.52 19.63
C ARG A 230 3.57 -20.67 18.97
N ALA A 231 4.33 -19.59 18.80
CA ALA A 231 5.63 -19.60 18.10
C ALA A 231 6.86 -19.67 19.01
N LYS A 232 6.73 -20.21 20.23
CA LYS A 232 7.83 -20.39 21.21
C LYS A 232 8.55 -19.12 21.62
N LEU A 233 7.82 -18.00 21.70
CA LEU A 233 8.36 -16.72 22.16
C LEU A 233 8.62 -16.74 23.68
N PRO A 234 9.56 -15.92 24.19
CA PRO A 234 10.04 -15.99 25.56
C PRO A 234 8.95 -15.94 26.65
N LEU A 235 7.89 -15.16 26.43
CA LEU A 235 6.82 -14.97 27.41
C LEU A 235 5.57 -15.80 27.12
N GLN A 236 5.50 -16.58 26.04
CA GLN A 236 4.26 -17.25 25.62
C GLN A 236 3.67 -18.17 26.71
N ASP A 237 4.53 -18.91 27.44
CA ASP A 237 4.11 -19.95 28.39
C ASP A 237 3.86 -19.35 29.79
N ILE A 238 4.30 -18.11 30.01
CA ILE A 238 4.10 -17.34 31.24
C ILE A 238 2.86 -16.48 31.11
N LEU A 239 2.68 -15.84 29.95
CA LEU A 239 1.63 -14.89 29.65
C LEU A 239 0.54 -15.50 28.77
N VAL A 240 -0.06 -16.59 29.24
CA VAL A 240 -1.13 -17.31 28.54
C VAL A 240 -2.48 -16.60 28.74
N PRO A 241 -3.18 -16.19 27.66
CA PRO A 241 -4.49 -15.56 27.78
C PRO A 241 -5.54 -16.54 28.34
N PRO A 242 -6.51 -16.06 29.15
CA PRO A 242 -7.65 -16.88 29.59
C PRO A 242 -8.45 -17.48 28.43
N ALA A 243 -9.05 -18.64 28.65
CA ALA A 243 -9.91 -19.27 27.65
C ALA A 243 -11.11 -18.35 27.29
N GLY A 244 -11.26 -18.01 26.02
CA GLY A 244 -12.28 -17.09 25.51
C GLY A 244 -11.78 -15.67 25.19
N ASP A 245 -10.57 -15.30 25.63
CA ASP A 245 -9.96 -14.00 25.28
C ASP A 245 -9.14 -14.04 23.99
N MET A 246 -8.87 -15.24 23.46
CA MET A 246 -8.19 -15.47 22.19
C MET A 246 -9.04 -14.91 21.04
N GLY A 247 -8.46 -14.03 20.22
CA GLY A 247 -9.18 -13.32 19.16
C GLY A 247 -10.12 -12.19 19.61
N SER A 248 -10.20 -11.87 20.90
CA SER A 248 -11.06 -10.79 21.42
C SER A 248 -10.41 -9.40 21.30
N SER A 249 -11.22 -8.34 21.50
CA SER A 249 -10.75 -6.96 21.51
C SER A 249 -9.70 -6.73 22.62
N ILE A 250 -8.74 -5.84 22.38
CA ILE A 250 -7.69 -5.48 23.34
C ILE A 250 -8.29 -4.80 24.56
N PHE A 251 -9.46 -4.17 24.41
CA PHE A 251 -10.18 -3.53 25.51
C PHE A 251 -11.21 -4.45 26.19
N SER A 252 -11.40 -5.69 25.71
CA SER A 252 -12.39 -6.59 26.29
C SER A 252 -11.89 -7.39 27.50
N SER A 253 -10.58 -7.41 27.77
CA SER A 253 -10.06 -8.04 28.99
C SER A 253 -8.86 -7.34 29.60
N GLU A 254 -8.76 -7.40 30.93
CA GLU A 254 -7.63 -6.85 31.70
C GLU A 254 -6.29 -7.42 31.22
N TRP A 255 -6.30 -8.68 30.76
CA TRP A 255 -5.15 -9.37 30.23
C TRP A 255 -4.62 -8.70 28.95
N ARG A 256 -5.49 -8.49 27.96
CA ARG A 256 -5.10 -7.89 26.67
C ARG A 256 -4.72 -6.43 26.81
N ILE A 257 -5.32 -5.70 27.76
CA ILE A 257 -4.89 -4.34 28.11
C ILE A 257 -3.47 -4.35 28.66
N ALA A 258 -3.11 -5.30 29.52
CA ALA A 258 -1.75 -5.41 30.08
C ALA A 258 -0.70 -5.73 29.00
N ASP A 259 -0.99 -6.67 28.09
CA ASP A 259 -0.13 -6.96 26.93
C ASP A 259 0.03 -5.73 26.03
N PHE A 260 -1.06 -4.99 25.79
CA PHE A 260 -1.01 -3.77 24.98
C PHE A 260 -0.21 -2.64 25.63
N ILE A 261 -0.36 -2.44 26.94
CA ILE A 261 0.48 -1.50 27.71
C ILE A 261 1.95 -1.90 27.60
N SER A 262 2.25 -3.19 27.72
CA SER A 262 3.62 -3.72 27.57
C SER A 262 4.17 -3.45 26.18
N LEU A 263 3.39 -3.71 25.13
CA LEU A 263 3.73 -3.43 23.74
C LEU A 263 4.11 -1.95 23.58
N VAL A 264 3.21 -1.03 23.97
CA VAL A 264 3.42 0.42 23.86
C VAL A 264 4.64 0.88 24.66
N HIS A 265 4.79 0.37 25.89
CA HIS A 265 5.90 0.74 26.77
C HIS A 265 7.26 0.26 26.24
N LEU A 266 7.28 -0.87 25.54
CA LEU A 266 8.49 -1.44 24.96
C LEU A 266 8.86 -0.84 23.60
N VAL A 267 8.03 0.04 23.02
CA VAL A 267 8.40 0.85 21.83
C VAL A 267 9.40 1.93 22.24
N ASN A 268 10.61 1.48 22.57
CA ASN A 268 11.79 2.24 22.90
C ASN A 268 12.96 1.58 22.17
N TRP A 269 13.13 1.96 20.90
CA TRP A 269 13.95 1.24 19.94
C TRP A 269 15.23 2.02 19.60
N PRO A 270 16.41 1.46 19.94
CA PRO A 270 17.68 1.97 19.47
C PRO A 270 17.77 1.94 17.94
N VAL A 271 18.35 2.97 17.34
CA VAL A 271 18.61 3.00 15.90
C VAL A 271 19.87 2.16 15.62
N ILE A 272 19.75 1.19 14.71
CA ILE A 272 20.86 0.30 14.31
C ILE A 272 21.20 0.41 12.82
N GLU A 273 20.26 0.84 11.98
CA GLU A 273 20.43 1.02 10.52
C GLU A 273 19.91 2.44 10.14
N PRO A 274 20.62 3.51 10.52
CA PRO A 274 20.14 4.90 10.37
C PRO A 274 19.87 5.31 8.91
N GLU A 275 20.57 4.71 7.94
CA GLU A 275 20.33 4.92 6.51
C GLU A 275 18.92 4.52 6.08
N ARG A 276 18.29 3.55 6.75
CA ARG A 276 16.91 3.16 6.48
C ARG A 276 15.90 4.22 6.92
N ARG A 277 16.21 5.04 7.93
CA ARG A 277 15.38 6.21 8.27
C ARG A 277 15.38 7.24 7.15
N GLN A 278 16.55 7.48 6.56
CA GLN A 278 16.67 8.36 5.40
C GLN A 278 15.98 7.76 4.17
N ALA A 279 16.07 6.44 3.98
CA ALA A 279 15.35 5.72 2.93
C ALA A 279 13.83 5.87 3.10
N ALA A 280 13.30 5.64 4.31
CA ALA A 280 11.88 5.79 4.60
C ALA A 280 11.36 7.19 4.21
N ARG A 281 12.10 8.25 4.52
CA ARG A 281 11.74 9.61 4.08
C ARG A 281 11.73 9.76 2.55
N ARG A 282 12.72 9.19 1.85
CA ARG A 282 12.78 9.23 0.38
C ARG A 282 11.62 8.47 -0.25
N HIS A 283 11.28 7.31 0.29
CA HIS A 283 10.13 6.52 -0.13
C HIS A 283 8.81 7.30 0.04
N LEU A 284 8.60 7.98 1.18
CA LEU A 284 7.42 8.84 1.37
C LEU A 284 7.36 10.03 0.40
N LEU A 285 8.49 10.64 0.06
CA LEU A 285 8.54 11.71 -0.95
C LEU A 285 8.25 11.17 -2.36
N GLU A 286 8.74 9.97 -2.66
CA GLU A 286 8.50 9.32 -3.95
C GLU A 286 7.03 8.91 -4.10
N MET A 287 6.40 8.40 -3.05
CA MET A 287 4.95 8.15 -2.99
C MET A 287 4.16 9.43 -3.32
N ILE A 288 4.52 10.58 -2.73
CA ILE A 288 3.88 11.87 -3.04
C ILE A 288 4.06 12.24 -4.51
N ARG A 289 5.28 12.09 -5.05
CA ARG A 289 5.56 12.38 -6.46
C ARG A 289 4.73 11.49 -7.38
N LEU A 290 4.63 10.20 -7.07
CA LEU A 290 3.85 9.22 -7.82
C LEU A 290 2.36 9.51 -7.76
N SER A 291 1.81 9.87 -6.59
CA SER A 291 0.40 10.29 -6.47
C SER A 291 0.09 11.51 -7.34
N ARG A 292 1.03 12.46 -7.52
CA ARG A 292 0.84 13.58 -8.46
C ARG A 292 0.85 13.15 -9.93
N GLU A 293 1.69 12.20 -10.32
CA GLU A 293 1.69 11.65 -11.69
C GLU A 293 0.46 10.78 -11.95
N ASP A 294 -0.01 10.04 -10.96
CA ASP A 294 -1.28 9.31 -10.95
C ASP A 294 -2.46 10.25 -11.26
N TRP A 295 -2.68 11.28 -10.44
CA TRP A 295 -3.76 12.25 -10.68
C TRP A 295 -3.66 13.00 -12.03
N LYS A 296 -2.44 13.17 -12.54
CA LYS A 296 -2.22 13.76 -13.86
C LYS A 296 -2.59 12.79 -14.99
N ALA A 297 -2.35 11.49 -14.81
CA ALA A 297 -2.78 10.44 -15.73
C ALA A 297 -4.32 10.28 -15.69
N ILE A 298 -4.90 10.15 -14.49
CA ILE A 298 -6.36 10.10 -14.28
C ILE A 298 -7.07 11.25 -15.00
N ARG A 299 -6.56 12.49 -14.86
CA ARG A 299 -7.18 13.66 -15.51
C ARG A 299 -7.01 13.71 -17.03
N ALA A 300 -6.07 12.95 -17.59
CA ALA A 300 -5.85 12.88 -19.02
C ALA A 300 -6.71 11.81 -19.69
N GLU A 301 -7.25 10.86 -18.93
CA GLU A 301 -8.17 9.83 -19.42
C GLU A 301 -9.45 10.44 -19.97
N THR A 302 -9.99 9.76 -20.99
CA THR A 302 -11.20 10.20 -21.70
C THR A 302 -12.30 9.16 -21.71
N ASP A 303 -11.99 7.93 -21.33
CA ASP A 303 -12.92 6.83 -21.18
C ASP A 303 -13.28 6.60 -19.71
N ASN A 304 -14.06 5.56 -19.48
CA ASN A 304 -14.55 5.12 -18.17
C ASN A 304 -14.71 3.59 -18.20
N ASP A 305 -13.78 2.88 -18.88
CA ASP A 305 -13.87 1.43 -19.07
C ASP A 305 -13.39 0.70 -17.83
N ARG A 306 -14.29 0.44 -16.88
CA ARG A 306 -14.01 -0.38 -15.68
C ARG A 306 -12.83 0.17 -14.85
N GLU A 307 -12.89 1.45 -14.56
CA GLU A 307 -11.84 2.20 -13.86
C GLU A 307 -11.61 1.68 -12.43
N TRP A 308 -10.33 1.45 -12.09
CA TRP A 308 -9.91 1.19 -10.71
C TRP A 308 -9.93 2.47 -9.88
N LEU A 309 -9.40 3.57 -10.44
CA LEU A 309 -9.31 4.90 -9.82
C LEU A 309 -10.12 5.93 -10.60
N PRO A 310 -11.47 5.96 -10.46
CA PRO A 310 -12.29 6.89 -11.22
C PRO A 310 -11.96 8.34 -10.84
N GLY A 311 -11.66 9.16 -11.85
CA GLY A 311 -11.48 10.60 -11.75
C GLY A 311 -12.79 11.38 -11.83
N PRO A 312 -12.75 12.72 -11.64
CA PRO A 312 -13.95 13.56 -11.60
C PRO A 312 -14.82 13.55 -12.86
N GLN A 313 -14.22 13.23 -14.01
CA GLN A 313 -14.94 13.09 -15.27
C GLN A 313 -15.61 11.71 -15.43
N GLN A 314 -15.11 10.68 -14.74
CA GLN A 314 -15.59 9.30 -14.75
C GLN A 314 -16.66 9.13 -13.65
N LYS A 315 -17.91 9.43 -14.00
CA LYS A 315 -19.03 9.40 -13.05
C LYS A 315 -19.34 7.97 -12.57
N GLY A 316 -19.51 7.80 -11.26
CA GLY A 316 -19.97 6.58 -10.61
C GLY A 316 -19.24 6.34 -9.29
N GLU A 317 -19.94 5.80 -8.29
CA GLU A 317 -19.30 5.38 -7.04
C GLU A 317 -18.38 4.18 -7.32
N ASN A 318 -17.15 4.23 -6.82
CA ASN A 318 -16.26 3.08 -6.88
C ASN A 318 -16.92 1.91 -6.09
N PRO A 319 -17.05 0.70 -6.69
CA PRO A 319 -17.83 -0.38 -6.11
C PRO A 319 -17.23 -0.97 -4.82
N LEU A 320 -15.96 -0.71 -4.53
CA LEU A 320 -15.26 -1.22 -3.34
C LEU A 320 -15.25 -0.19 -2.19
N THR A 321 -15.18 1.09 -2.52
CA THR A 321 -15.04 2.15 -1.51
C THR A 321 -16.28 3.01 -1.32
N GLY A 322 -17.22 2.98 -2.27
CA GLY A 322 -18.37 3.88 -2.31
C GLY A 322 -17.99 5.35 -2.52
N LEU A 323 -16.73 5.64 -2.90
CA LEU A 323 -16.27 7.01 -3.12
C LEU A 323 -16.77 7.53 -4.47
N ASP A 324 -17.36 8.72 -4.44
CA ASP A 324 -17.60 9.58 -5.62
C ASP A 324 -16.60 10.74 -5.58
N VAL A 325 -15.68 10.75 -6.54
CA VAL A 325 -14.53 11.68 -6.56
C VAL A 325 -14.91 12.92 -7.36
N GLY A 326 -15.06 14.06 -6.71
CA GLY A 326 -15.24 15.36 -7.37
C GLY A 326 -13.94 16.16 -7.50
N GLU A 327 -13.97 17.20 -8.33
CA GLU A 327 -12.82 18.09 -8.56
C GLU A 327 -12.37 18.80 -7.27
N GLU A 328 -13.30 19.11 -6.36
CA GLU A 328 -12.98 19.69 -5.05
C GLU A 328 -12.15 18.73 -4.18
N GLN A 329 -12.49 17.44 -4.18
CA GLN A 329 -11.74 16.40 -3.46
C GLN A 329 -10.32 16.26 -4.03
N VAL A 330 -10.18 16.25 -5.36
CA VAL A 330 -8.86 16.15 -6.00
C VAL A 330 -7.99 17.36 -5.67
N GLN A 331 -8.53 18.58 -5.73
CA GLN A 331 -7.78 19.78 -5.37
C GLN A 331 -7.37 19.78 -3.89
N ALA A 332 -8.25 19.36 -3.00
CA ALA A 332 -7.95 19.21 -1.58
C ALA A 332 -6.86 18.14 -1.33
N TRP A 333 -6.89 17.05 -2.08
CA TRP A 333 -5.86 16.01 -2.03
C TRP A 333 -4.49 16.53 -2.51
N LEU A 334 -4.43 17.21 -3.65
CA LEU A 334 -3.17 17.80 -4.15
C LEU A 334 -2.59 18.86 -3.19
N ALA A 335 -3.45 19.58 -2.48
CA ALA A 335 -3.04 20.48 -1.40
C ALA A 335 -2.46 19.69 -0.20
N THR A 336 -3.07 18.55 0.15
CA THR A 336 -2.60 17.64 1.20
C THR A 336 -1.23 17.06 0.87
N LEU A 337 -1.02 16.60 -0.37
CA LEU A 337 0.27 16.14 -0.87
C LEU A 337 1.36 17.22 -0.73
N THR A 338 1.01 18.48 -1.03
CA THR A 338 1.93 19.62 -0.89
C THR A 338 2.30 19.87 0.56
N MET A 339 1.32 19.80 1.47
CA MET A 339 1.55 19.92 2.90
C MET A 339 2.43 18.79 3.46
N ALA A 340 2.16 17.55 3.05
CA ALA A 340 2.95 16.39 3.45
C ALA A 340 4.41 16.49 2.94
N GLU A 341 4.59 16.94 1.70
CA GLU A 341 5.90 17.20 1.12
C GLU A 341 6.65 18.31 1.88
N ASP A 342 5.98 19.41 2.20
CA ASP A 342 6.53 20.52 3.00
C ASP A 342 6.96 20.07 4.41
N LEU A 343 6.19 19.19 5.05
CA LEU A 343 6.56 18.58 6.33
C LEU A 343 7.81 17.72 6.19
N LEU A 344 7.82 16.78 5.24
CA LEU A 344 8.94 15.88 5.01
C LEU A 344 10.20 16.62 4.59
N GLU A 345 10.08 17.77 3.92
CA GLU A 345 11.19 18.66 3.57
C GLU A 345 11.59 19.63 4.69
N GLY A 346 10.88 19.63 5.82
CA GLY A 346 11.16 20.51 6.96
C GLY A 346 10.91 21.99 6.66
N ARG A 347 10.18 22.31 5.59
CA ARG A 347 9.73 23.68 5.24
C ARG A 347 8.60 24.13 6.16
N VAL A 348 7.80 23.17 6.62
CA VAL A 348 6.77 23.33 7.64
C VAL A 348 7.02 22.33 8.76
N LEU A 349 6.69 22.72 9.98
CA LEU A 349 6.94 21.93 11.19
C LEU A 349 5.64 21.31 11.72
N LEU A 350 5.73 20.06 12.17
CA LEU A 350 4.61 19.35 12.79
C LEU A 350 4.37 19.90 14.21
N PRO A 351 3.13 20.29 14.58
CA PRO A 351 2.84 20.81 15.90
C PRO A 351 2.96 19.73 16.98
N HIS A 352 3.27 20.16 18.20
CA HIS A 352 3.23 19.30 19.38
C HIS A 352 2.42 19.99 20.49
N PHE A 353 1.39 19.34 21.03
CA PHE A 353 0.40 19.97 21.92
C PHE A 353 0.97 20.59 23.21
N ARG A 354 2.15 20.15 23.67
CA ARG A 354 2.84 20.71 24.85
C ARG A 354 3.82 21.85 24.54
N ILE A 355 4.04 22.17 23.26
CA ILE A 355 5.13 23.05 22.81
C ILE A 355 4.53 24.08 21.86
N VAL A 356 4.50 25.34 22.29
CA VAL A 356 3.70 26.38 21.65
C VAL A 356 4.50 27.22 20.66
N ASP A 357 5.81 27.38 20.87
CA ASP A 357 6.69 28.29 20.12
C ASP A 357 7.62 27.57 19.12
N LYS A 358 7.57 26.24 19.08
CA LYS A 358 8.38 25.39 18.21
C LYS A 358 7.56 24.22 17.67
N GLY A 359 7.92 23.78 16.47
CA GLY A 359 7.38 22.56 15.87
C GLY A 359 8.47 21.52 15.62
N ILE A 360 8.06 20.30 15.32
CA ILE A 360 8.94 19.17 15.03
C ILE A 360 9.34 19.24 13.54
N ASN A 361 10.64 19.30 13.28
CA ASN A 361 11.19 19.21 11.93
C ASN A 361 11.24 17.74 11.49
N MET A 362 10.32 17.32 10.61
CA MET A 362 10.23 15.93 10.16
C MET A 362 11.40 15.53 9.25
N LYS A 363 12.01 16.46 8.51
CA LYS A 363 13.24 16.18 7.78
C LYS A 363 14.34 15.73 8.73
N ARG A 364 14.57 16.48 9.81
CA ARG A 364 15.58 16.12 10.82
C ARG A 364 15.20 14.88 11.62
N PHE A 365 13.91 14.67 11.89
CA PHE A 365 13.43 13.43 12.50
C PHE A 365 13.98 12.22 11.72
N PHE A 366 13.78 12.18 10.40
CA PHE A 366 14.27 11.07 9.58
C PHE A 366 15.78 11.12 9.30
N ASP A 367 16.35 12.27 8.99
CA ASP A 367 17.75 12.38 8.54
C ASP A 367 18.78 12.31 9.67
N GLU A 368 18.37 12.69 10.89
CA GLU A 368 19.20 12.66 12.11
C GLU A 368 18.59 11.70 13.15
N PRO A 369 18.44 10.40 12.84
CA PRO A 369 17.69 9.50 13.68
C PRO A 369 18.35 9.34 15.06
N LYS A 370 17.53 9.50 16.11
CA LYS A 370 17.86 9.21 17.50
C LYS A 370 17.02 8.01 17.93
N ASN A 371 17.31 7.49 19.13
CA ASN A 371 16.51 6.45 19.75
C ASN A 371 15.00 6.77 19.68
N PHE A 372 14.21 5.86 19.12
CA PHE A 372 12.78 6.06 18.93
C PHE A 372 12.02 5.53 20.14
N ASP A 373 11.55 6.44 20.99
CA ASP A 373 10.69 6.11 22.13
C ASP A 373 9.31 6.68 21.88
N LEU A 374 8.31 5.81 21.68
CA LEU A 374 6.94 6.22 21.33
C LEU A 374 6.30 7.06 22.44
N VAL A 375 6.42 6.62 23.69
CA VAL A 375 5.81 7.30 24.84
C VAL A 375 6.46 8.66 25.04
N LEU A 376 7.79 8.74 24.97
CA LEU A 376 8.52 9.99 25.09
C LEU A 376 8.40 10.87 23.84
N SER A 377 8.06 10.32 22.67
CA SER A 377 7.76 11.11 21.47
C SER A 377 6.41 11.78 21.59
N ILE A 378 5.39 11.05 22.03
CA ILE A 378 4.04 11.59 22.28
C ILE A 378 4.06 12.58 23.43
N THR A 379 4.81 12.30 24.50
CA THR A 379 4.84 13.19 25.67
C THR A 379 5.82 14.35 25.51
N GLY A 380 6.72 14.35 24.52
CA GLY A 380 7.58 15.47 24.17
C GLY A 380 9.11 15.29 24.37
N PRO A 381 9.62 14.61 25.40
CA PRO A 381 11.07 14.53 25.63
C PRO A 381 11.89 13.98 24.46
N ALA A 382 11.40 12.94 23.76
CA ALA A 382 12.14 12.32 22.66
C ALA A 382 12.11 13.15 21.36
N ILE A 383 11.14 14.07 21.20
CA ILE A 383 11.10 14.97 20.04
C ILE A 383 11.92 16.24 20.22
N ALA A 384 12.44 16.49 21.43
CA ALA A 384 13.20 17.70 21.75
C ALA A 384 14.38 18.00 20.79
N PRO A 385 15.16 16.99 20.33
CA PRO A 385 16.25 17.23 19.37
C PRO A 385 15.81 17.77 18.00
N TYR A 386 14.53 17.59 17.66
CA TYR A 386 13.93 17.93 16.36
C TYR A 386 13.12 19.23 16.39
N LEU A 387 13.07 19.92 17.54
CA LEU A 387 12.31 21.14 17.70
C LEU A 387 12.99 22.34 17.06
N GLU A 388 12.24 23.06 16.24
CA GLU A 388 12.70 24.26 15.55
C GLU A 388 11.66 25.37 15.59
N SER A 389 12.12 26.61 15.41
CA SER A 389 11.24 27.75 15.18
C SER A 389 11.04 27.91 13.67
N GLY A 390 9.79 28.15 13.26
CA GLY A 390 9.44 28.26 11.84
C GLY A 390 7.93 28.29 11.63
N ARG A 391 7.48 28.06 10.38
CA ARG A 391 6.06 27.86 10.09
C ARG A 391 5.62 26.52 10.67
N ILE A 392 4.68 26.54 11.61
CA ILE A 392 4.09 25.34 12.24
C ILE A 392 2.71 25.13 11.61
N LEU A 393 2.33 23.88 11.32
CA LEU A 393 0.96 23.60 10.89
C LEU A 393 -0.05 23.97 11.99
N THR A 394 -1.18 24.50 11.55
CA THR A 394 -2.29 24.89 12.41
C THR A 394 -3.46 23.93 12.26
N SER A 395 -4.39 23.94 13.22
CA SER A 395 -5.66 23.21 13.08
C SER A 395 -6.45 23.66 11.84
N ASP A 396 -6.40 24.95 11.51
CA ASP A 396 -7.11 25.51 10.36
C ASP A 396 -6.61 24.91 9.03
N ASP A 397 -5.29 24.65 8.92
CA ASP A 397 -4.69 23.99 7.76
C ASP A 397 -5.29 22.57 7.58
N PHE A 398 -5.47 21.81 8.67
CA PHE A 398 -6.06 20.47 8.64
C PHE A 398 -7.58 20.50 8.41
N ASP A 399 -8.30 21.41 9.07
CA ASP A 399 -9.75 21.54 8.96
C ASP A 399 -10.16 21.96 7.54
N GLN A 400 -9.34 22.76 6.84
CA GLN A 400 -9.60 23.12 5.45
C GLN A 400 -9.59 21.91 4.52
N ILE A 401 -8.66 20.97 4.73
CA ILE A 401 -8.56 19.73 3.97
C ILE A 401 -9.75 18.83 4.30
N GLN A 402 -9.98 18.55 5.59
CA GLN A 402 -11.03 17.60 6.01
C GLN A 402 -12.43 18.01 5.58
N ARG A 403 -12.75 19.32 5.56
CA ARG A 403 -14.05 19.82 5.11
C ARG A 403 -14.44 19.39 3.70
N GLN A 404 -13.48 19.13 2.82
CA GLN A 404 -13.72 18.73 1.43
C GLN A 404 -14.07 17.25 1.28
N PHE A 405 -13.82 16.43 2.30
CA PHE A 405 -14.07 14.98 2.29
C PHE A 405 -15.18 14.53 3.26
N GLY A 406 -15.82 15.46 3.98
CA GLY A 406 -16.85 15.13 4.97
C GLY A 406 -16.32 14.32 6.18
N GLY A 407 -17.23 13.83 7.03
CA GLY A 407 -16.87 13.23 8.33
C GLY A 407 -16.12 11.89 8.30
N GLY A 408 -16.04 11.22 7.16
CA GLY A 408 -15.35 9.92 7.01
C GLY A 408 -14.56 9.74 5.71
N GLY A 409 -14.71 10.63 4.73
CA GLY A 409 -14.14 10.43 3.40
C GLY A 409 -12.62 10.63 3.34
N PHE A 410 -12.02 11.47 4.20
CA PHE A 410 -10.59 11.79 4.08
C PHE A 410 -9.69 10.58 4.34
N LEU A 411 -9.96 9.82 5.40
CA LEU A 411 -9.15 8.65 5.75
C LEU A 411 -9.33 7.51 4.75
N THR A 412 -10.55 7.28 4.27
CA THR A 412 -10.83 6.30 3.21
C THR A 412 -10.15 6.72 1.90
N PHE A 413 -10.23 8.00 1.55
CA PHE A 413 -9.58 8.55 0.36
C PHE A 413 -8.06 8.44 0.45
N ALA A 414 -7.45 8.82 1.58
CA ALA A 414 -6.03 8.66 1.79
C ALA A 414 -5.63 7.18 1.69
N LEU A 415 -6.32 6.29 2.43
CA LEU A 415 -6.04 4.86 2.39
C LEU A 415 -6.24 4.24 1.01
N TRP A 416 -7.06 4.84 0.13
CA TRP A 416 -7.34 4.34 -1.22
C TRP A 416 -6.51 5.00 -2.33
N PHE A 417 -6.10 6.26 -2.22
CA PHE A 417 -5.35 7.00 -3.23
C PHE A 417 -3.88 7.31 -2.82
N ASN A 418 -3.44 6.74 -1.69
CA ASN A 418 -2.14 6.80 -0.96
C ASN A 418 -2.00 7.78 0.21
#